data_AF-A0A1F8X8S1-F1
#
_entry.id   AF-A0A1F8X8S1-F1
#
_cell.length_a   1.000
_cell.length_b   1.000
_cell.length_c   1.000
_cell.angle_alpha   90.00
_cell.angle_beta   90.00
_cell.angle_gamma   90.00
#
_symmetry.space_group_name_H-M   'P 1'
#
loop_
_entity.id
_entity.type
_entity.pdbx_description
1 polymer ?
#
loop_
_entity_poly.entity_id
_entity_poly.type
_entity_poly.pdbx_seq_one_letter_code
_entity_poly.pdbx_strand_id
1 'polypeptide(L)'
;MTKLKFLCLLFVFLTASCAGEKAFSFSGGWGGKGSGKGEFNEPYDIEADGEGYLYVTDARNARVQKFTAEGRFVLEFGKKGKGPGEFIKPVGVAVDRNGFVYVTDYDLDRVQKFAPSGEYVLGWGSHGGGPGDFDAPSDIAAGPDGSLFVIDLYNHRVQVFDENGRFLREWGRNE
;
A
#
# COMPACT_ATOMS: atom_id res chain seq x y z
N MET A 1 -0.19 50.09 -69.39
CA MET A 1 -0.04 50.61 -68.02
C MET A 1 -0.61 49.58 -67.05
N THR A 2 0.29 48.94 -66.29
CA THR A 2 0.09 48.13 -65.07
C THR A 2 -1.19 47.29 -64.95
N LYS A 3 -1.08 45.99 -65.24
CA LYS A 3 -1.98 44.97 -64.67
C LYS A 3 -1.23 44.08 -63.70
N LEU A 4 -1.92 43.87 -62.58
CA LEU A 4 -1.52 43.47 -61.25
C LEU A 4 -1.02 42.02 -61.20
N LYS A 5 0.11 41.77 -60.52
CA LYS A 5 0.56 40.43 -60.15
C LYS A 5 -0.31 39.93 -58.99
N PHE A 6 -1.09 38.87 -59.20
CA PHE A 6 -1.73 38.14 -58.10
C PHE A 6 -0.69 37.22 -57.45
N LEU A 7 -0.31 37.54 -56.22
CA LEU A 7 0.49 36.68 -55.36
C LEU A 7 -0.48 35.71 -54.65
N CYS A 8 -0.40 34.44 -54.99
CA CYS A 8 -1.14 33.38 -54.31
C CYS A 8 -0.48 33.13 -52.95
N LEU A 9 -1.08 33.62 -51.86
CA LEU A 9 -0.64 33.26 -50.51
C LEU A 9 -1.12 31.84 -50.19
N LEU A 10 -0.21 30.89 -50.24
CA LEU A 10 -0.42 29.54 -49.73
C LEU A 10 -0.32 29.60 -48.20
N PHE A 11 -1.46 29.58 -47.49
CA PHE A 11 -1.45 29.35 -46.04
C PHE A 11 -1.12 27.88 -45.79
N VAL A 12 0.15 27.60 -45.48
CA VAL A 12 0.54 26.32 -44.88
C VAL A 12 0.03 26.36 -43.44
N PHE A 13 -1.08 25.66 -43.17
CA PHE A 13 -1.44 25.31 -41.80
C PHE A 13 -0.45 24.25 -41.31
N LEU A 14 0.59 24.70 -40.60
CA LEU A 14 1.38 23.82 -39.76
C LEU A 14 0.49 23.44 -38.58
N THR A 15 -0.13 22.26 -38.61
CA THR A 15 -0.72 21.69 -37.39
C THR A 15 0.46 21.28 -36.51
N ALA A 16 0.75 22.11 -35.50
CA ALA A 16 1.56 21.67 -34.38
C ALA A 16 0.79 20.55 -33.69
N SER A 17 1.22 19.30 -33.89
CA SER A 17 0.79 18.18 -33.07
C SER A 17 1.25 18.48 -31.65
N CYS A 18 0.32 18.90 -30.79
CA CYS A 18 0.61 19.05 -29.37
C CYS A 18 1.02 17.67 -28.84
N ALA A 19 2.10 17.65 -28.06
CA ALA A 19 2.77 16.46 -27.57
C ALA A 19 1.79 15.43 -26.97
N GLY A 20 2.01 14.16 -27.31
CA GLY A 20 1.14 13.05 -26.98
C GLY A 20 0.86 12.95 -25.48
N GLU A 21 -0.43 13.03 -25.14
CA GLU A 21 -0.91 12.61 -23.82
C GLU A 21 -0.57 11.13 -23.65
N LYS A 22 0.15 10.79 -22.57
CA LYS A 22 0.19 9.40 -22.10
C LYS A 22 -1.23 9.05 -21.66
N ALA A 23 -1.98 8.44 -22.55
CA ALA A 23 -3.27 7.86 -22.22
C ALA A 23 -3.03 6.67 -21.28
N PHE A 24 -3.60 6.73 -20.08
CA PHE A 24 -3.69 5.57 -19.21
C PHE A 24 -4.73 4.62 -19.80
N SER A 25 -4.33 3.39 -20.12
CA SER A 25 -5.24 2.33 -20.54
C SER A 25 -5.31 1.25 -19.47
N PHE A 26 -6.51 0.81 -19.12
CA PHE A 26 -6.70 -0.38 -18.29
C PHE A 26 -6.05 -1.59 -18.96
N SER A 27 -5.07 -2.20 -18.29
CA SER A 27 -4.34 -3.38 -18.80
C SER A 27 -4.99 -4.70 -18.39
N GLY A 28 -5.77 -4.71 -17.30
CA GLY A 28 -6.41 -5.91 -16.76
C GLY A 28 -6.61 -5.82 -15.25
N GLY A 29 -7.21 -6.88 -14.69
CA GLY A 29 -7.38 -7.06 -13.25
C GLY A 29 -7.53 -8.55 -12.94
N TRP A 30 -7.21 -8.93 -11.70
CA TRP A 30 -7.34 -10.31 -11.22
C TRP A 30 -8.09 -10.33 -9.88
N GLY A 31 -8.50 -11.54 -9.49
CA GLY A 31 -9.21 -11.79 -8.25
C GLY A 31 -10.72 -11.93 -8.41
N GLY A 32 -11.37 -12.31 -7.32
CA GLY A 32 -12.81 -12.51 -7.23
C GLY A 32 -13.26 -12.60 -5.78
N LYS A 33 -14.57 -12.46 -5.53
CA LYS A 33 -15.11 -12.59 -4.17
C LYS A 33 -14.98 -14.03 -3.69
N GLY A 34 -14.39 -14.25 -2.52
CA GLY A 34 -14.33 -15.56 -1.90
C GLY A 34 -13.25 -15.68 -0.82
N SER A 35 -12.86 -16.91 -0.52
CA SER A 35 -11.87 -17.26 0.51
C SER A 35 -10.78 -18.21 0.02
N GLY A 36 -10.84 -18.62 -1.25
CA GLY A 36 -9.78 -19.37 -1.91
C GLY A 36 -8.54 -18.53 -2.19
N LYS A 37 -7.49 -19.19 -2.70
CA LYS A 37 -6.24 -18.53 -3.13
C LYS A 37 -6.53 -17.62 -4.32
N GLY A 38 -6.11 -16.37 -4.22
CA GLY A 38 -6.41 -15.34 -5.22
C GLY A 38 -7.85 -14.84 -5.23
N GLU A 39 -8.68 -15.28 -4.28
CA GLU A 39 -9.97 -14.65 -3.99
C GLU A 39 -9.82 -13.70 -2.80
N PHE A 40 -10.73 -12.73 -2.70
CA PHE A 40 -10.70 -11.68 -1.69
C PHE A 40 -12.05 -11.48 -1.04
N ASN A 41 -12.03 -10.99 0.20
CA ASN A 41 -13.18 -10.55 0.95
C ASN A 41 -12.80 -9.27 1.72
N GLU A 42 -13.25 -8.13 1.20
CA GLU A 42 -12.80 -6.80 1.62
C GLU A 42 -11.27 -6.64 1.54
N PRO A 43 -10.66 -6.65 0.34
CA PRO A 43 -9.27 -6.24 0.21
C PRO A 43 -9.15 -4.74 0.49
N TYR A 44 -8.23 -4.33 1.37
CA TYR A 44 -8.10 -2.92 1.78
C TYR A 44 -6.91 -2.22 1.13
N ASP A 45 -5.77 -2.90 1.06
CA ASP A 45 -4.51 -2.28 0.66
C ASP A 45 -3.63 -3.23 -0.14
N ILE A 46 -2.69 -2.65 -0.91
CA ILE A 46 -1.77 -3.36 -1.79
C ILE A 46 -0.40 -2.66 -1.81
N GLU A 47 0.67 -3.43 -1.63
CA GLU A 47 2.04 -2.93 -1.74
C GLU A 47 2.91 -3.80 -2.63
N ALA A 48 3.79 -3.19 -3.42
CA ALA A 48 4.76 -3.88 -4.26
C ALA A 48 6.14 -3.95 -3.57
N ASP A 49 6.75 -5.13 -3.53
CA ASP A 49 8.14 -5.26 -3.08
C ASP A 49 9.16 -4.85 -4.17
N GLY A 50 10.44 -4.78 -3.79
CA GLY A 50 11.52 -4.42 -4.71
C GLY A 50 11.76 -5.42 -5.85
N GLU A 51 11.18 -6.62 -5.77
CA GLU A 51 11.24 -7.67 -6.81
C GLU A 51 9.99 -7.65 -7.71
N GLY A 52 9.01 -6.81 -7.41
CA GLY A 52 7.76 -6.67 -8.16
C GLY A 52 6.66 -7.66 -7.76
N TYR A 53 6.78 -8.33 -6.62
CA TYR A 53 5.66 -9.07 -6.04
C TYR A 53 4.71 -8.11 -5.31
N LEU A 54 3.43 -8.46 -5.32
CA LEU A 54 2.35 -7.65 -4.75
C LEU A 54 1.82 -8.32 -3.49
N TYR A 55 1.69 -7.58 -2.40
CA TYR A 55 1.11 -8.03 -1.14
C TYR A 55 -0.23 -7.33 -0.94
N VAL A 56 -1.30 -8.09 -0.70
CA VAL A 56 -2.66 -7.55 -0.56
C VAL A 56 -3.23 -7.95 0.80
N THR A 57 -3.70 -6.97 1.58
CA THR A 57 -4.45 -7.24 2.82
C THR A 57 -5.87 -7.67 2.48
N ASP A 58 -6.28 -8.84 2.97
CA ASP A 58 -7.59 -9.45 2.70
C ASP A 58 -8.37 -9.52 4.03
N ALA A 59 -8.99 -8.39 4.39
CA ALA A 59 -9.32 -8.09 5.78
C ALA A 59 -10.34 -9.06 6.39
N ARG A 60 -11.43 -9.39 5.67
CA ARG A 60 -12.44 -10.32 6.21
C ARG A 60 -11.98 -11.76 6.24
N ASN A 61 -11.01 -12.12 5.41
CA ASN A 61 -10.37 -13.44 5.48
C ASN A 61 -9.21 -13.46 6.50
N ALA A 62 -8.88 -12.33 7.13
CA ALA A 62 -7.85 -12.19 8.17
C ALA A 62 -6.47 -12.71 7.72
N ARG A 63 -6.08 -12.37 6.50
CA ARG A 63 -4.83 -12.81 5.88
C ARG A 63 -4.22 -11.72 5.00
N VAL A 64 -2.96 -11.93 4.63
CA VAL A 64 -2.27 -11.23 3.54
C VAL A 64 -1.92 -12.24 2.46
N GLN A 65 -2.10 -11.87 1.20
CA GLN A 65 -1.74 -12.71 0.05
C GLN A 65 -0.64 -12.04 -0.78
N LYS A 66 0.36 -12.83 -1.19
CA LYS A 66 1.45 -12.42 -2.08
C LYS A 66 1.18 -12.92 -3.51
N PHE A 67 1.41 -12.06 -4.50
CA PHE A 67 1.19 -12.33 -5.92
C PHE A 67 2.39 -11.91 -6.76
N THR A 68 2.52 -12.46 -7.98
CA THR A 68 3.38 -11.86 -9.01
C THR A 68 2.75 -10.57 -9.53
N ALA A 69 3.52 -9.75 -10.27
CA ALA A 69 3.01 -8.54 -10.94
C ALA A 69 1.82 -8.82 -11.89
N GLU A 70 1.70 -10.05 -12.41
CA GLU A 70 0.58 -10.49 -13.26
C GLU A 70 -0.61 -11.07 -12.48
N GLY A 71 -0.61 -10.97 -11.15
CA GLY A 71 -1.72 -11.42 -10.30
C GLY A 71 -1.76 -12.93 -10.02
N ARG A 72 -0.67 -13.66 -10.28
CA ARG A 72 -0.59 -15.10 -9.94
C ARG A 72 -0.29 -15.26 -8.46
N PHE A 73 -1.08 -16.08 -7.76
CA PHE A 73 -0.88 -16.38 -6.34
C PHE A 73 0.49 -17.01 -6.08
N VAL A 74 1.18 -16.54 -5.04
CA VAL A 74 2.48 -17.06 -4.59
C VAL A 74 2.35 -17.73 -3.23
N LEU A 75 1.93 -16.98 -2.21
CA LEU A 75 1.72 -17.47 -0.85
C LEU A 75 0.67 -16.64 -0.11
N GLU A 76 0.24 -17.13 1.05
CA GLU A 76 -0.58 -16.38 2.00
C GLU A 76 -0.10 -16.64 3.42
N PHE A 77 -0.34 -15.67 4.30
CA PHE A 77 -0.08 -15.82 5.72
C PHE A 77 -1.13 -15.03 6.52
N GLY A 78 -1.25 -15.37 7.80
CA GLY A 78 -2.35 -14.89 8.64
C GLY A 78 -3.52 -15.86 8.68
N LYS A 79 -4.26 -15.77 9.78
CA LYS A 79 -5.55 -16.43 10.00
C LYS A 79 -6.29 -15.64 11.06
N LYS A 80 -7.61 -15.83 11.15
CA LYS A 80 -8.42 -15.18 12.18
C LYS A 80 -7.96 -15.54 13.59
N GLY A 81 -7.67 -14.54 14.41
CA GLY A 81 -7.25 -14.72 15.79
C GLY A 81 -6.59 -13.48 16.38
N LYS A 82 -5.99 -13.61 17.57
CA LYS A 82 -5.35 -12.50 18.30
C LYS A 82 -3.89 -12.77 18.65
N GLY A 83 -3.41 -13.99 18.42
CA GLY A 83 -2.03 -14.38 18.69
C GLY A 83 -1.02 -13.83 17.68
N PRO A 84 0.27 -14.13 17.88
CA PRO A 84 1.32 -13.85 16.92
C PRO A 84 1.02 -14.44 15.54
N GLY A 85 1.10 -13.62 14.50
CA GLY A 85 0.82 -14.01 13.12
C GLY A 85 -0.66 -14.25 12.81
N GLU A 86 -1.56 -13.95 13.74
CA GLU A 86 -3.01 -13.96 13.54
C GLU A 86 -3.52 -12.53 13.36
N PHE A 87 -4.69 -12.37 12.74
CA PHE A 87 -5.34 -11.06 12.56
C PHE A 87 -6.82 -11.08 12.90
N ILE A 88 -7.37 -9.91 13.24
CA ILE A 88 -8.81 -9.67 13.21
C ILE A 88 -9.21 -8.89 11.97
N LYS A 89 -8.52 -7.78 11.70
CA LYS A 89 -8.80 -6.92 10.54
C LYS A 89 -7.50 -6.29 10.02
N PRO A 90 -6.69 -7.04 9.25
CA PRO A 90 -5.50 -6.49 8.63
C PRO A 90 -5.93 -5.46 7.57
N VAL A 91 -5.40 -4.23 7.62
CA VAL A 91 -5.82 -3.16 6.70
C VAL A 91 -4.68 -2.59 5.89
N GLY A 92 -3.58 -2.12 6.51
CA GLY A 92 -2.44 -1.53 5.82
C GLY A 92 -1.30 -2.52 5.67
N VAL A 93 -0.54 -2.40 4.58
CA VAL A 93 0.65 -3.23 4.33
C VAL A 93 1.80 -2.38 3.77
N ALA A 94 3.00 -2.58 4.33
CA ALA A 94 4.25 -2.06 3.78
C ALA A 94 5.26 -3.18 3.60
N VAL A 95 6.16 -3.03 2.63
CA VAL A 95 7.30 -3.93 2.44
C VAL A 95 8.59 -3.12 2.45
N ASP A 96 9.56 -3.51 3.28
CA ASP A 96 10.87 -2.86 3.28
C ASP A 96 11.82 -3.40 2.21
N ARG A 97 12.98 -2.76 2.09
CA ARG A 97 14.02 -3.12 1.11
C ARG A 97 14.61 -4.52 1.29
N ASN A 98 14.44 -5.12 2.47
CA ASN A 98 14.87 -6.49 2.76
C ASN A 98 13.74 -7.50 2.57
N GLY A 99 12.56 -7.05 2.12
CA GLY A 99 11.38 -7.87 1.88
C GLY A 99 10.58 -8.20 3.14
N PHE A 100 10.87 -7.59 4.29
CA PHE A 100 10.00 -7.77 5.46
C PHE A 100 8.69 -7.02 5.24
N VAL A 101 7.61 -7.66 5.65
CA VAL A 101 6.25 -7.17 5.47
C VAL A 101 5.73 -6.68 6.81
N TYR A 102 5.15 -5.49 6.84
CA TYR A 102 4.56 -4.89 8.02
C TYR A 102 3.09 -4.70 7.78
N VAL A 103 2.25 -5.12 8.72
CA VAL A 103 0.79 -5.14 8.57
C VAL A 103 0.15 -4.51 9.79
N THR A 104 -0.71 -3.51 9.58
CA THR A 104 -1.56 -2.96 10.64
C THR A 104 -2.79 -3.82 10.82
N ASP A 105 -3.13 -4.13 12.08
CA ASP A 105 -4.40 -4.74 12.43
C ASP A 105 -5.29 -3.69 13.08
N TYR A 106 -6.28 -3.22 12.33
CA TYR A 106 -7.15 -2.11 12.70
C TYR A 106 -7.94 -2.39 13.98
N ASP A 107 -8.41 -3.64 14.18
CA ASP A 107 -9.26 -4.00 15.31
C ASP A 107 -8.45 -4.47 16.54
N LEU A 108 -7.14 -4.69 16.37
CA LEU A 108 -6.23 -5.10 17.46
C LEU A 108 -5.24 -4.01 17.87
N ASP A 109 -5.31 -2.82 17.28
CA ASP A 109 -4.49 -1.66 17.63
C ASP A 109 -2.98 -1.98 17.66
N ARG A 110 -2.52 -2.71 16.62
CA ARG A 110 -1.13 -3.18 16.56
C ARG A 110 -0.59 -3.24 15.14
N VAL A 111 0.73 -3.30 15.05
CA VAL A 111 1.47 -3.65 13.84
C VAL A 111 2.16 -5.00 14.05
N GLN A 112 2.23 -5.81 13.01
CA GLN A 112 3.01 -7.06 12.98
C GLN A 112 3.98 -7.07 11.81
N LYS A 113 5.21 -7.55 12.05
CA LYS A 113 6.28 -7.76 11.08
C LYS A 113 6.38 -9.24 10.71
N PHE A 114 6.54 -9.52 9.42
CA PHE A 114 6.67 -10.86 8.86
C PHE A 114 7.90 -10.94 7.96
N ALA A 115 8.55 -12.10 7.98
CA ALA A 115 9.60 -12.43 7.02
C ALA A 115 9.02 -12.55 5.60
N PRO A 116 9.85 -12.46 4.54
CA PRO A 116 9.40 -12.69 3.16
C PRO A 116 8.70 -14.04 2.95
N SER A 117 8.98 -15.03 3.81
CA SER A 117 8.34 -16.36 3.85
C SER A 117 6.90 -16.34 4.38
N GLY A 118 6.44 -15.24 4.98
CA GLY A 118 5.16 -15.13 5.69
C GLY A 118 5.22 -15.55 7.15
N GLU A 119 6.40 -15.88 7.69
CA GLU A 119 6.57 -16.21 9.10
C GLU A 119 6.54 -14.95 9.97
N TYR A 120 5.80 -15.00 11.09
CA TYR A 120 5.76 -13.93 12.07
C TYR A 120 7.15 -13.69 12.68
N VAL A 121 7.55 -12.43 12.79
CA VAL A 121 8.83 -12.01 13.39
C VAL A 121 8.59 -11.33 14.74
N LEU A 122 7.83 -10.23 14.73
CA LEU A 122 7.52 -9.44 15.91
C LEU A 122 6.23 -8.64 15.72
N GLY A 123 5.73 -8.06 16.80
CA GLY A 123 4.58 -7.16 16.77
C GLY A 123 4.66 -6.18 17.94
N TRP A 124 4.09 -5.01 17.74
CA TRP A 124 4.06 -3.93 18.72
C TRP A 124 2.75 -3.14 18.60
N GLY A 125 2.43 -2.37 19.62
CA GLY A 125 1.16 -1.67 19.72
C GLY A 125 0.18 -2.32 20.69
N SER A 126 -0.57 -1.45 21.34
CA SER A 126 -1.76 -1.75 22.14
C SER A 126 -2.75 -0.60 22.00
N HIS A 127 -4.01 -0.85 22.34
CA HIS A 127 -5.02 0.21 22.39
C HIS A 127 -4.60 1.34 23.34
N GLY A 128 -4.57 2.59 22.85
CA GLY A 128 -4.30 3.77 23.67
C GLY A 128 -3.81 4.98 22.87
N GLY A 129 -3.52 6.07 23.58
CA GLY A 129 -3.00 7.32 22.99
C GLY A 129 -1.53 7.62 23.32
N GLY A 130 -0.84 6.71 24.02
CA GLY A 130 0.58 6.87 24.36
C GLY A 130 1.52 6.63 23.18
N PRO A 131 2.80 7.04 23.26
CA PRO A 131 3.80 6.67 22.27
C PRO A 131 3.92 5.15 22.12
N GLY A 132 3.69 4.65 20.91
CA GLY A 132 3.68 3.22 20.60
C GLY A 132 2.36 2.50 20.87
N ASP A 133 1.37 3.16 21.45
CA ASP A 133 -0.03 2.70 21.45
C ASP A 133 -0.74 3.22 20.18
N PHE A 134 -1.83 2.57 19.79
CA PHE A 134 -2.65 2.97 18.64
C PHE A 134 -4.13 3.00 18.99
N ASP A 135 -4.90 3.75 18.19
CA ASP A 135 -6.35 3.67 18.11
C ASP A 135 -6.76 3.60 16.64
N ALA A 136 -7.02 2.37 16.21
CA ALA A 136 -7.33 1.95 14.85
C ALA A 136 -6.26 2.34 13.81
N PRO A 137 -5.06 1.73 13.86
CA PRO A 137 -4.01 2.06 12.91
C PRO A 137 -4.45 1.65 11.49
N SER A 138 -4.61 2.64 10.61
CA SER A 138 -5.31 2.43 9.33
C SER A 138 -4.38 2.11 8.17
N ASP A 139 -3.11 2.50 8.27
CA ASP A 139 -2.13 2.32 7.20
C ASP A 139 -0.68 2.38 7.74
N ILE A 140 0.27 1.85 6.98
CA ILE A 140 1.70 1.86 7.29
C ILE A 140 2.54 2.04 6.02
N ALA A 141 3.61 2.84 6.10
CA ALA A 141 4.59 3.00 5.02
C ALA A 141 6.02 2.74 5.53
N ALA A 142 6.84 2.06 4.72
CA ALA A 142 8.26 1.83 5.00
C ALA A 142 9.16 2.83 4.26
N GLY A 143 9.99 3.54 5.04
CA GLY A 143 10.98 4.47 4.54
C GLY A 143 12.26 3.78 4.05
N PRO A 144 13.04 4.45 3.20
CA PRO A 144 14.29 3.91 2.65
C PRO A 144 15.38 3.67 3.70
N ASP A 145 15.28 4.31 4.85
CA ASP A 145 16.17 4.22 6.01
C ASP A 145 15.72 3.18 7.05
N GLY A 146 14.63 2.44 6.78
CA GLY A 146 14.03 1.50 7.72
C GLY A 146 13.04 2.13 8.71
N SER A 147 12.78 3.44 8.61
CA SER A 147 11.73 4.08 9.40
C SER A 147 10.35 3.60 8.95
N LEU A 148 9.46 3.29 9.89
CA LEU A 148 8.07 2.92 9.61
C LEU A 148 7.14 4.06 10.03
N PHE A 149 6.23 4.46 9.16
CA PHE A 149 5.27 5.53 9.41
C PHE A 149 3.88 4.91 9.52
N VAL A 150 3.25 5.00 10.68
CA VAL A 150 1.95 4.38 10.97
C VAL A 150 0.91 5.47 11.17
N ILE A 151 -0.19 5.40 10.41
CA ILE A 151 -1.34 6.27 10.61
C ILE A 151 -2.12 5.76 11.81
N ASP A 152 -2.25 6.60 12.83
CA ASP A 152 -2.98 6.32 14.06
C ASP A 152 -4.29 7.11 14.04
N LEU A 153 -5.31 6.52 13.42
CA LEU A 153 -6.45 7.21 12.83
C LEU A 153 -7.24 8.03 13.86
N TYR A 154 -7.62 7.41 14.98
CA TYR A 154 -8.46 8.06 16.00
C TYR A 154 -7.67 8.84 17.04
N ASN A 155 -6.34 8.69 17.07
CA ASN A 155 -5.45 9.61 17.80
C ASN A 155 -5.01 10.83 16.97
N HIS A 156 -5.50 10.93 15.72
CA HIS A 156 -5.23 12.05 14.80
C HIS A 156 -3.74 12.37 14.66
N ARG A 157 -2.92 11.32 14.57
CA ARG A 157 -1.47 11.43 14.49
C ARG A 157 -0.86 10.42 13.52
N VAL A 158 0.39 10.67 13.16
CA VAL A 158 1.27 9.72 12.50
C VAL A 158 2.43 9.44 13.45
N GLN A 159 2.67 8.17 13.75
CA GLN A 159 3.79 7.73 14.58
C GLN A 159 4.89 7.11 13.71
N VAL A 160 6.15 7.35 14.08
CA VAL A 160 7.32 6.82 13.38
C VAL A 160 8.04 5.83 14.28
N PHE A 161 8.38 4.68 13.73
CA PHE A 161 9.09 3.59 14.40
C PHE A 161 10.35 3.22 13.63
N ASP A 162 11.27 2.50 14.28
CA ASP A 162 12.31 1.75 13.57
C ASP A 162 11.79 0.36 13.13
N GLU A 163 12.64 -0.39 12.43
CA GLU A 163 12.35 -1.74 11.92
C GLU A 163 12.06 -2.79 13.02
N ASN A 164 12.33 -2.47 14.29
CA ASN A 164 12.09 -3.32 15.45
C ASN A 164 10.84 -2.87 16.24
N GLY A 165 10.08 -1.90 15.72
CA GLY A 165 8.86 -1.39 16.36
C GLY A 165 9.14 -0.41 17.51
N ARG A 166 10.36 0.12 17.63
CA ARG A 166 10.66 1.14 18.65
C ARG A 166 10.17 2.50 18.19
N PHE A 167 9.36 3.16 19.01
CA PHE A 167 8.91 4.53 18.76
C PHE A 167 10.10 5.50 18.64
N LEU A 168 10.05 6.36 17.62
CA LEU A 168 11.04 7.40 17.33
C LEU A 168 10.49 8.80 17.54
N ARG A 169 9.34 9.11 16.94
CA ARG A 169 8.69 10.44 16.95
C ARG A 169 7.26 10.35 16.45
N GLU A 170 6.50 11.42 16.58
CA GLU A 170 5.14 11.55 16.04
C GLU A 170 4.84 12.97 15.55
N TRP A 171 3.77 13.09 14.76
CA TRP A 171 3.16 14.36 14.37
C TRP A 171 1.64 14.28 14.46
N GLY A 172 0.99 15.37 14.88
CA GLY A 172 -0.44 15.39 15.16
C GLY A 172 -0.75 15.06 16.62
N ARG A 173 -1.92 15.50 17.10
CA ARG A 173 -2.45 15.23 18.45
C ARG A 173 -3.94 15.54 18.47
N ASN A 174 -4.67 14.86 19.35
CA ASN A 174 -6.01 15.28 19.74
C ASN A 174 -5.91 16.61 20.51
N GLU A 175 -6.78 17.58 20.18
CA GLU A 175 -6.93 18.84 20.93
C GLU A 175 -7.68 18.64 22.25
#